data_AF-A0A7K3FUC5-F1
#
_entry.id   AF-A0A7K3FUC5-F1
#
_cell.length_a   1.000
_cell.length_b   1.000
_cell.length_c   1.000
_cell.angle_alpha   90.00
_cell.angle_beta   90.00
_cell.angle_gamma   90.00
#
_symmetry.space_group_name_H-M   'P 1'
#
loop_
_entity.id
_entity.type
_entity.pdbx_description
1 polymer ?
#
loop_
_entity_poly.entity_id
_entity_poly.type
_entity_poly.pdbx_seq_one_letter_code
_entity_poly.pdbx_strand_id
1 'polypeptide(L)' 'KAYSSRANRAHLRRRNIKAVIPEKKDQAAHRKKKGSKGGRPVSHDPGLYRDRNTVERLINKLKTWRG' A
#
# COMPACT_ATOMS: atom_id res chain seq x y z
N LYS A 1 2.23 -9.12 -5.38
CA LYS A 1 0.83 -8.80 -4.99
C LYS A 1 0.84 -7.47 -4.24
N ALA A 2 0.21 -6.41 -4.76
CA ALA A 2 0.18 -5.13 -4.05
C ALA A 2 -0.92 -5.15 -2.98
N TYR A 3 -0.57 -4.87 -1.72
CA TYR A 3 -1.48 -4.87 -0.56
C TYR A 3 -2.36 -3.62 -0.49
N SER A 4 -2.95 -3.21 -1.63
CA SER A 4 -3.76 -2.00 -1.75
C SER A 4 -5.26 -2.22 -1.48
N SER A 5 -5.65 -3.40 -1.00
CA SER A 5 -7.06 -3.74 -0.74
C SER A 5 -7.69 -2.80 0.29
N ARG A 6 -9.02 -2.61 0.20
CA ARG A 6 -9.78 -1.76 1.12
C ARG A 6 -9.60 -2.17 2.58
N ALA A 7 -9.59 -3.48 2.85
CA ALA A 7 -9.38 -4.02 4.19
C ALA A 7 -8.01 -3.65 4.77
N ASN A 8 -6.93 -3.81 3.98
CA ASN A 8 -5.58 -3.43 4.42
C ASN A 8 -5.50 -1.94 4.69
N ARG A 9 -6.12 -1.09 3.85
CA ARG A 9 -6.16 0.37 4.07
C ARG A 9 -6.93 0.74 5.34
N ALA A 10 -8.07 0.09 5.59
CA ALA A 10 -8.86 0.31 6.80
C ALA A 10 -8.07 -0.09 8.05
N HIS A 11 -7.37 -1.22 8.01
CA HIS A 11 -6.52 -1.69 9.10
C HIS A 11 -5.38 -0.69 9.41
N LEU A 12 -4.65 -0.23 8.39
CA LEU A 12 -3.57 0.74 8.57
C LEU A 12 -4.08 2.09 9.12
N ARG A 13 -5.23 2.58 8.62
CA ARG A 13 -5.88 3.79 9.12
C ARG A 13 -6.25 3.69 10.60
N ARG A 14 -6.83 2.55 11.01
CA ARG A 14 -7.20 2.32 12.42
C ARG A 14 -5.98 2.40 13.36
N ARG A 15 -4.79 2.07 12.86
CA ARG A 15 -3.54 2.09 13.63
C ARG A 15 -2.74 3.37 13.45
N ASN A 16 -3.29 4.40 12.79
CA ASN A 16 -2.60 5.64 12.43
C ASN A 16 -1.29 5.43 11.65
N ILE A 17 -1.18 4.33 10.90
CA ILE A 17 0.00 4.03 10.09
C ILE A 17 -0.16 4.68 8.71
N LYS A 18 0.76 5.57 8.35
CA LYS A 18 0.81 6.19 7.02
C LYS A 18 1.14 5.12 5.97
N ALA A 19 0.15 4.80 5.14
CA ALA A 19 0.31 3.77 4.13
C ALA A 19 1.04 4.32 2.89
N VAL A 20 2.32 3.96 2.71
CA VAL A 20 3.14 4.33 1.54
C VAL A 20 2.93 3.45 0.31
N ILE A 21 2.10 2.42 0.43
CA ILE A 21 1.81 1.46 -0.65
C ILE A 21 1.09 2.20 -1.81
N PRO A 22 1.53 2.08 -3.06
CA PRO A 22 0.84 2.67 -4.21
C PRO A 22 -0.52 2.00 -4.44
N GLU A 23 -1.48 2.79 -4.89
CA GLU A 23 -2.73 2.26 -5.45
C GLU A 23 -2.47 1.78 -6.88
N LYS A 24 -3.06 0.64 -7.27
CA LYS A 24 -3.01 0.20 -8.67
C LYS A 24 -3.79 1.18 -9.53
N LYS A 25 -3.31 1.48 -10.75
CA LYS A 25 -3.95 2.41 -11.68
C LYS A 25 -5.45 2.11 -11.88
N ASP A 26 -5.79 0.84 -12.08
CA ASP A 26 -7.19 0.42 -12.31
C ASP A 26 -8.07 0.66 -11.09
N GLN A 27 -7.55 0.46 -9.87
CA GLN A 27 -8.29 0.71 -8.64
C GLN A 27 -8.55 2.21 -8.45
N ALA A 28 -7.57 3.06 -8.80
CA ALA A 28 -7.76 4.50 -8.81
C ALA A 28 -8.82 4.92 -9.86
N ALA A 29 -8.82 4.30 -11.04
CA ALA A 29 -9.82 4.54 -12.08
C ALA A 29 -11.24 4.09 -11.64
N HIS A 30 -11.37 2.90 -11.06
CA HIS A 30 -12.63 2.41 -10.49
C HIS A 30 -13.14 3.30 -9.36
N ARG A 31 -12.25 3.80 -8.50
CA ARG A 31 -12.60 4.77 -7.46
C ARG A 31 -13.15 6.06 -8.07
N LYS A 32 -12.46 6.63 -9.09
CA LYS A 32 -12.92 7.82 -9.81
C LYS A 32 -14.29 7.60 -10.45
N LYS A 33 -14.50 6.46 -11.12
CA LYS A 33 -15.78 6.08 -11.73
C LYS A 33 -16.94 6.02 -10.73
N LYS A 34 -16.67 5.65 -9.47
CA LYS A 34 -17.68 5.59 -8.39
C LYS A 34 -18.03 6.96 -7.79
N GLY A 35 -17.34 8.04 -8.17
CA GLY A 35 -17.61 9.38 -7.64
C GLY A 35 -17.50 9.45 -6.11
N SER A 36 -18.47 10.10 -5.46
CA SER A 36 -18.53 10.24 -3.99
C SER A 36 -18.56 8.90 -3.26
N LYS A 37 -19.18 7.87 -3.84
CA LYS A 37 -19.21 6.50 -3.29
C LYS A 37 -17.85 5.78 -3.37
N GLY A 38 -16.91 6.33 -4.13
CA GLY A 38 -15.55 5.81 -4.27
C GLY A 38 -14.71 5.94 -3.00
N GLY A 39 -15.04 6.90 -2.14
CA GLY A 39 -14.30 7.19 -0.91
C GLY A 39 -12.99 7.96 -1.13
N ARG A 40 -12.24 8.16 -0.05
CA ARG A 40 -11.07 9.05 -0.01
C ARG A 40 -9.89 8.52 -0.87
N PRO A 41 -9.27 9.35 -1.72
CA PRO A 41 -8.08 8.98 -2.47
C PRO A 41 -6.92 8.54 -1.55
N VAL A 42 -6.04 7.69 -2.08
CA VAL A 42 -4.81 7.27 -1.41
C VAL A 42 -3.72 8.31 -1.66
N SER A 43 -3.06 8.77 -0.60
CA SER A 43 -1.81 9.50 -0.72
C SER A 43 -0.68 8.52 -1.04
N HIS A 44 -0.12 8.61 -2.24
CA HIS A 44 1.12 7.92 -2.59
C HIS A 44 2.27 8.93 -2.53
N ASP A 45 3.31 8.58 -1.79
CA ASP A 45 4.55 9.36 -1.72
C ASP A 45 5.65 8.58 -2.46
N PRO A 46 6.02 9.00 -3.68
CA PRO A 46 7.03 8.32 -4.48
C PRO A 46 8.41 8.33 -3.82
N GLY A 47 8.72 9.37 -3.03
CA GLY A 47 10.00 9.51 -2.32
C GLY A 47 10.13 8.43 -1.25
N LEU A 48 9.13 8.31 -0.37
CA LEU A 48 9.10 7.27 0.66
C LEU A 48 9.01 5.85 0.08
N TYR A 49 8.49 5.70 -1.15
CA TYR A 49 8.35 4.39 -1.78
C TYR A 49 9.64 3.84 -2.39
N ARG A 50 10.62 4.71 -2.67
CA ARG A 50 11.88 4.34 -3.36
C ARG A 50 12.63 3.23 -2.62
N ASP A 51 12.67 3.31 -1.30
CA ASP A 51 13.51 2.42 -0.47
C ASP A 51 12.81 1.11 -0.09
N ARG A 52 11.59 0.87 -0.60
CA ARG A 52 10.82 -0.35 -0.31
C ARG A 52 11.60 -1.62 -0.64
N ASN A 53 12.28 -1.63 -1.79
CA ASN A 53 13.00 -2.81 -2.27
C ASN A 53 14.09 -3.26 -1.28
N THR A 54 14.75 -2.31 -0.61
CA THR A 54 15.76 -2.59 0.42
C THR A 54 15.15 -3.29 1.62
N VAL A 55 14.02 -2.77 2.12
CA VAL A 55 13.27 -3.37 3.25
C VAL A 55 12.76 -4.77 2.89
N GLU A 56 12.20 -4.94 1.69
CA GLU A 56 11.69 -6.24 1.25
C GLU A 56 12.79 -7.29 1.11
N ARG A 57 13.97 -6.92 0.57
CA ARG A 57 15.13 -7.81 0.50
C ARG A 57 15.61 -8.23 1.87
N LEU A 58 15.67 -7.31 2.84
CA LEU A 58 16.05 -7.63 4.22
C LEU A 58 15.07 -8.61 4.86
N ILE A 59 13.76 -8.34 4.78
CA ILE A 59 12.73 -9.22 5.34
C ILE A 59 12.76 -10.59 4.68
N ASN A 60 12.93 -10.66 3.36
CA ASN A 60 13.04 -11.94 2.66
C ASN A 60 14.26 -12.72 3.12
N LYS A 61 15.41 -12.05 3.31
CA LYS A 61 16.62 -12.70 3.85
C LYS A 61 16.38 -13.27 5.25
N LEU A 62 15.73 -12.50 6.14
CA LEU A 62 15.36 -12.96 7.48
C LEU A 62 14.38 -14.14 7.47
N LYS A 63 13.42 -14.15 6.54
CA LYS A 63 12.45 -15.25 6.40
C LYS A 63 13.03 -16.52 5.79
N THR A 64 14.02 -16.38 4.91
CA THR A 64 14.69 -17.52 4.27
C THR A 64 15.71 -18.17 5.20
N TRP A 65 16.25 -17.43 6.17
CA TRP A 65 17.13 -18.00 7.18
C TRP A 65 16.39 -19.05 8.02
N ARG A 66 16.99 -20.23 8.16
CA ARG A 66 16.39 -21.40 8.84
C ARG A 66 17.14 -21.89 10.07
N GLY A 67 18.12 -21.14 10.57
CA GLY A 67 19.09 -21.66 11.53
C GLY A 67 20.16 -22.45 10.80
#